data_AF-A0A1M3N8N1-F1
#
_entry.id   AF-A0A1M3N8N1-F1
#
_cell.length_a   1.000
_cell.length_b   1.000
_cell.length_c   1.000
_cell.angle_alpha   90.00
_cell.angle_beta   90.00
_cell.angle_gamma   90.00
#
_symmetry.space_group_name_H-M   'P 1'
#
loop_
_entity.id
_entity.type
_entity.pdbx_description
1 polymer ?
#
loop_
_entity_poly.entity_id
_entity_poly.type
_entity_poly.pdbx_seq_one_letter_code
_entity_poly.pdbx_strand_id
1 'polypeptide(L)'
;MSARRLEARDDRSGVLPTQRSIRVLVVGGLTRLDPHYRDTPSTEIEIDSINGDGPSLETRAEAADAIVLVVGNVSHAAAAKVRSIARRRGTPLASATGASVSRVRAAIALAYIAVRDGEGLGLEPRLRLV
;
A
#
# COMPACT_ATOMS: atom_id res chain seq x y z
N MET A 1 -53.78 31.41 6.97
CA MET A 1 -52.54 31.14 7.73
C MET A 1 -52.15 29.69 7.51
N SER A 2 -51.10 29.45 6.72
CA SER A 2 -50.68 28.11 6.28
C SER A 2 -49.80 27.42 7.33
N ALA A 3 -50.21 26.23 7.77
CA ALA A 3 -49.36 25.33 8.54
C ALA A 3 -48.48 24.52 7.55
N ARG A 4 -47.24 24.96 7.32
CA ARG A 4 -46.20 24.13 6.71
C ARG A 4 -45.56 23.30 7.82
N ARG A 5 -45.95 22.03 7.95
CA ARG A 5 -45.26 21.07 8.81
C ARG A 5 -44.06 20.52 8.03
N LEU A 6 -42.86 20.75 8.56
CA LEU A 6 -41.62 20.21 8.01
C LEU A 6 -41.72 18.68 7.88
N GLU A 7 -41.65 18.18 6.65
CA GLU A 7 -41.23 16.81 6.41
C GLU A 7 -39.71 16.78 6.56
N ALA A 8 -39.24 16.07 7.59
CA ALA A 8 -37.83 15.74 7.72
C ALA A 8 -37.45 14.87 6.53
N ARG A 9 -36.68 15.44 5.60
CA ARG A 9 -36.02 14.69 4.54
C ARG A 9 -34.98 13.80 5.20
N ASP A 10 -35.29 12.51 5.29
CA ASP A 10 -34.33 11.46 5.67
C ASP A 10 -33.39 11.24 4.48
N ASP A 11 -32.42 12.15 4.33
CA ASP A 11 -31.39 12.11 3.29
C ASP A 11 -30.23 11.18 3.69
N ARG A 12 -30.55 10.04 4.31
CA ARG A 12 -29.58 8.97 4.59
C ARG A 12 -29.43 8.06 3.37
N SER A 13 -29.05 8.64 2.24
CA SER A 13 -28.38 7.87 1.19
C SER A 13 -26.97 7.54 1.69
N GLY A 14 -26.89 6.51 2.54
CA GLY A 14 -25.66 5.97 3.11
C GLY A 14 -24.80 5.25 2.07
N VAL A 15 -24.35 5.97 1.04
CA VAL A 15 -23.19 5.55 0.26
C VAL A 15 -21.98 5.88 1.12
N LEU A 16 -21.61 4.94 2.01
CA LEU A 16 -20.28 4.97 2.60
C LEU A 16 -19.29 5.13 1.44
N PRO A 17 -18.33 6.07 1.49
CA PRO A 17 -17.34 6.19 0.44
C PRO A 17 -16.74 4.80 0.25
N THR A 18 -16.82 4.28 -0.98
CA THR A 18 -16.20 3.00 -1.33
C THR A 18 -14.72 3.17 -1.05
N GLN A 19 -14.27 2.68 0.11
CA GLN A 19 -12.90 2.82 0.58
C GLN A 19 -12.04 2.16 -0.49
N ARG A 20 -11.28 2.97 -1.24
CA ARG A 20 -10.44 2.46 -2.32
C ARG A 20 -9.43 1.50 -1.69
N SER A 21 -9.29 0.31 -2.28
CA SER A 21 -8.29 -0.66 -1.84
C SER A 21 -6.88 -0.06 -1.97
N ILE A 22 -6.07 -0.20 -0.93
CA ILE A 22 -4.68 0.27 -0.88
C ILE A 22 -3.82 -0.72 -1.64
N ARG A 23 -3.11 -0.23 -2.66
CA ARG A 23 -2.22 -1.03 -3.50
C ARG A 23 -0.84 -1.12 -2.87
N VAL A 24 -0.48 -2.30 -2.39
CA VAL A 24 0.86 -2.58 -1.85
C VAL A 24 1.66 -3.36 -2.88
N LEU A 25 2.76 -2.78 -3.35
CA LEU A 25 3.72 -3.47 -4.20
C LEU A 25 4.84 -4.10 -3.38
N VAL A 26 4.96 -5.43 -3.46
CA VAL A 26 6.10 -6.17 -2.93
C VAL A 26 7.17 -6.30 -4.01
N VAL A 27 8.35 -5.74 -3.75
CA VAL A 27 9.51 -5.78 -4.65
C VAL A 27 10.56 -6.74 -4.08
N GLY A 28 10.92 -7.73 -4.88
CA GLY A 28 11.75 -8.85 -4.49
C GLY A 28 10.95 -9.91 -3.73
N GLY A 29 11.68 -10.92 -3.27
CA GLY A 29 11.11 -12.07 -2.56
C GLY A 29 11.34 -13.36 -3.32
N LEU A 30 10.50 -14.36 -3.04
CA LEU A 30 10.54 -15.65 -3.71
C LEU A 30 9.19 -15.86 -4.38
N THR A 31 9.16 -15.96 -5.71
CA THR A 31 7.92 -16.14 -6.51
C THR A 31 7.02 -17.25 -5.96
N ARG A 32 7.61 -18.34 -5.48
CA ARG A 32 6.87 -19.47 -4.87
C ARG A 32 6.08 -19.11 -3.62
N LEU A 33 6.42 -18.00 -2.96
CA LEU A 33 5.78 -17.53 -1.75
C LEU A 33 4.76 -16.42 -1.99
N ASP A 34 4.72 -15.86 -3.21
CA ASP A 34 3.78 -14.80 -3.61
C ASP A 34 2.32 -15.10 -3.22
N PRO A 35 1.79 -16.33 -3.45
CA PRO A 35 0.42 -16.66 -3.04
C PRO A 35 0.18 -16.50 -1.54
N HIS A 36 1.17 -16.79 -0.70
CA HIS A 36 1.04 -16.73 0.76
C HIS A 36 1.06 -15.31 1.32
N TYR A 37 1.71 -14.36 0.64
CA TYR A 37 1.63 -12.96 1.03
C TYR A 37 0.35 -12.31 0.51
N ARG A 38 -0.11 -12.70 -0.70
CA ARG A 38 -1.32 -12.21 -1.34
C ARG A 38 -2.61 -12.74 -0.72
N ASP A 39 -2.55 -13.87 -0.04
CA ASP A 39 -3.65 -14.42 0.76
C ASP A 39 -3.90 -13.52 1.97
N THR A 40 -4.66 -12.44 1.74
CA THR A 40 -5.16 -11.52 2.76
C THR A 40 -6.67 -11.66 2.83
N PRO A 41 -7.25 -11.84 4.04
CA PRO A 41 -8.70 -11.92 4.20
C PRO A 41 -9.40 -10.56 4.00
N SER A 42 -8.64 -9.47 3.86
CA SER A 42 -9.20 -8.11 3.74
C SER A 42 -9.33 -7.68 2.28
N THR A 43 -10.49 -7.14 1.91
CA THR A 43 -10.74 -6.50 0.61
C THR A 43 -10.16 -5.08 0.52
N GLU A 44 -9.62 -4.54 1.61
CA GLU A 44 -9.06 -3.18 1.68
C GLU A 44 -7.62 -3.08 1.16
N ILE A 45 -6.97 -4.23 0.90
CA ILE A 45 -5.57 -4.26 0.47
C ILE A 45 -5.45 -5.11 -0.79
N GLU A 46 -4.88 -4.50 -1.83
CA GLU A 46 -4.51 -5.18 -3.07
C GLU A 46 -3.00 -5.40 -3.05
N ILE A 47 -2.56 -6.66 -3.05
CA ILE A 47 -1.14 -7.02 -2.96
C ILE A 47 -0.65 -7.46 -4.33
N ASP A 48 0.32 -6.74 -4.85
CA ASP A 48 1.00 -7.04 -6.10
C ASP A 48 2.48 -7.35 -5.84
N SER A 49 3.13 -8.18 -6.68
CA SER A 49 4.54 -8.59 -6.47
C SER A 49 5.38 -8.61 -7.74
N ILE A 50 6.63 -8.15 -7.63
CA ILE A 50 7.62 -8.16 -8.71
C ILE A 50 9.00 -8.55 -8.19
N ASN A 51 9.61 -9.57 -8.77
CA ASN A 51 10.86 -10.17 -8.25
C ASN A 51 12.13 -9.77 -9.02
N GLY A 52 12.06 -8.79 -9.92
CA GLY A 52 13.20 -8.41 -10.76
C GLY A 52 13.16 -6.97 -11.28
N ASP A 53 14.29 -6.54 -11.83
CA ASP A 53 14.47 -5.24 -12.48
C ASP A 53 13.98 -5.30 -13.94
N GLY A 54 12.66 -5.30 -14.11
CA GLY A 54 12.00 -5.35 -15.41
C GLY A 54 11.48 -3.99 -15.87
N PRO A 55 11.09 -3.85 -17.16
CA PRO A 55 10.53 -2.62 -17.70
C PRO A 55 9.30 -2.10 -16.93
N SER A 56 8.53 -3.01 -16.32
CA SER A 56 7.32 -2.68 -15.58
C SER A 56 7.55 -2.27 -14.12
N LEU A 57 8.78 -2.40 -13.59
CA LEU A 57 9.08 -2.09 -12.18
C LEU A 57 8.75 -0.64 -11.84
N GLU A 58 9.12 0.28 -12.73
CA GLU A 58 8.89 1.71 -12.53
C GLU A 58 7.40 2.03 -12.50
N THR A 59 6.68 1.66 -13.56
CA THR A 59 5.24 1.92 -13.68
C THR A 59 4.46 1.34 -12.51
N ARG A 60 4.82 0.14 -12.04
CA ARG A 60 4.15 -0.50 -10.89
C ARG A 60 4.50 0.17 -9.57
N ALA A 61 5.78 0.52 -9.35
CA ALA A 61 6.18 1.25 -8.15
C ALA A 61 5.55 2.64 -8.08
N GLU A 62 5.33 3.28 -9.22
CA GLU A 62 4.66 4.57 -9.33
C GLU A 62 3.15 4.50 -9.09
N ALA A 63 2.50 3.40 -9.46
CA ALA A 63 1.07 3.18 -9.25
C ALA A 63 0.72 2.65 -7.85
N ALA A 64 1.73 2.27 -7.06
CA ALA A 64 1.56 1.72 -5.72
C ALA A 64 1.28 2.83 -4.69
N ASP A 65 0.35 2.54 -3.79
CA ASP A 65 0.04 3.41 -2.65
C ASP A 65 1.04 3.17 -1.50
N ALA A 66 1.59 1.94 -1.41
CA ALA A 66 2.69 1.58 -0.51
C ALA A 66 3.65 0.57 -1.18
N ILE A 67 4.91 0.54 -0.73
CA ILE A 67 5.93 -0.38 -1.26
C ILE A 67 6.58 -1.17 -0.13
N VAL A 68 6.78 -2.47 -0.35
CA VAL A 68 7.58 -3.36 0.49
C VAL A 68 8.80 -3.81 -0.29
N LEU A 69 10.01 -3.55 0.23
CA LEU A 69 11.27 -3.99 -0.38
C LEU A 69 11.85 -5.18 0.39
N VAL A 70 11.98 -6.33 -0.28
CA VAL A 70 12.64 -7.52 0.29
C VAL A 70 14.14 -7.47 -0.01
N VAL A 71 14.90 -6.85 0.89
CA VAL A 71 16.28 -6.37 0.63
C VAL A 71 17.24 -7.49 0.22
N GLY A 72 17.07 -8.71 0.74
CA GLY A 72 17.92 -9.87 0.42
C GLY A 72 17.52 -10.65 -0.84
N ASN A 73 16.42 -10.27 -1.50
CA ASN A 73 15.83 -11.04 -2.59
C ASN A 73 15.47 -10.16 -3.79
N VAL A 74 16.31 -9.17 -4.07
CA VAL A 74 16.16 -8.22 -5.18
C VAL A 74 17.55 -7.76 -5.63
N SER A 75 17.70 -7.38 -6.91
CA SER A 75 18.96 -6.80 -7.39
C SER A 75 19.21 -5.42 -6.75
N HIS A 76 20.49 -5.05 -6.61
CA HIS A 76 20.87 -3.73 -6.12
C HIS A 76 20.29 -2.59 -6.98
N ALA A 77 20.25 -2.79 -8.31
CA ALA A 77 19.68 -1.82 -9.25
C ALA A 77 18.18 -1.60 -9.00
N ALA A 78 17.39 -2.68 -8.88
CA ALA A 78 15.96 -2.58 -8.56
C ALA A 78 15.72 -1.95 -7.18
N ALA A 79 16.51 -2.32 -6.16
CA ALA A 79 16.40 -1.72 -4.83
C ALA A 79 16.68 -0.21 -4.84
N ALA A 80 17.75 0.21 -5.53
CA ALA A 80 18.08 1.63 -5.67
C ALA A 80 16.99 2.38 -6.43
N LYS A 81 16.50 1.80 -7.53
CA LYS A 81 15.43 2.36 -8.35
C LYS A 81 14.15 2.59 -7.53
N VAL A 82 13.70 1.57 -6.79
CA VAL A 82 12.48 1.63 -5.98
C VAL A 82 12.60 2.63 -4.83
N ARG A 83 13.75 2.66 -4.13
CA ARG A 83 14.00 3.67 -3.09
C ARG A 83 13.93 5.09 -3.65
N SER A 84 14.50 5.30 -4.84
CA SER A 84 14.44 6.59 -5.53
C SER A 84 13.00 7.00 -5.86
N ILE A 85 12.21 6.08 -6.43
CA ILE A 85 10.80 6.30 -6.77
C ILE A 85 9.97 6.61 -5.52
N ALA A 86 10.09 5.78 -4.48
CA ALA A 86 9.36 5.97 -3.23
C ALA A 86 9.65 7.34 -2.60
N ARG A 87 10.94 7.71 -2.53
CA ARG A 87 11.35 9.02 -2.02
C ARG A 87 10.81 10.17 -2.87
N ARG A 88 10.87 10.07 -4.20
CA ARG A 88 10.39 11.11 -5.13
C ARG A 88 8.89 11.35 -5.01
N ARG A 89 8.11 10.30 -4.75
CA ARG A 89 6.64 10.35 -4.70
C ARG A 89 6.07 10.47 -3.29
N GLY A 90 6.92 10.39 -2.27
CA GLY A 90 6.45 10.29 -0.88
C GLY A 90 5.73 9.00 -0.55
N THR A 91 5.87 7.96 -1.40
CA THR A 91 5.22 6.66 -1.18
C THR A 91 5.87 5.95 0.03
N PRO A 92 5.09 5.51 1.02
CA PRO A 92 5.60 4.74 2.15
C PRO A 92 6.36 3.50 1.67
N LEU A 93 7.56 3.30 2.24
CA LEU A 93 8.44 2.19 1.93
C LEU A 93 8.81 1.44 3.21
N ALA A 94 8.37 0.19 3.32
CA ALA A 94 8.80 -0.73 4.38
C ALA A 94 9.83 -1.72 3.85
N SER A 95 10.80 -2.11 4.68
CA SER A 95 11.80 -3.12 4.31
C SER A 95 11.56 -4.43 5.04
N ALA A 96 11.61 -5.54 4.30
CA ALA A 96 11.70 -6.89 4.86
C ALA A 96 13.13 -7.40 4.70
N THR A 97 13.78 -7.77 5.81
CA THR A 97 15.18 -8.24 5.82
C THR A 97 15.35 -9.66 5.25
N GLY A 98 14.26 -10.37 4.95
CA GLY A 98 14.30 -11.67 4.27
C GLY A 98 12.93 -12.13 3.75
N ALA A 99 12.95 -13.04 2.77
CA ALA A 99 11.76 -13.52 2.05
C ALA A 99 10.95 -14.60 2.80
N SER A 100 10.67 -14.41 4.09
CA SER A 100 9.76 -15.29 4.84
C SER A 100 8.35 -14.71 4.91
N VAL A 101 7.31 -15.55 4.80
CA VAL A 101 5.87 -15.18 4.88
C VAL A 101 5.59 -14.20 6.01
N SER A 102 5.97 -14.54 7.24
CA SER A 102 5.69 -13.71 8.40
C SER A 102 6.34 -12.32 8.33
N ARG A 103 7.60 -12.23 7.86
CA ARG A 103 8.31 -10.94 7.76
C ARG A 103 7.73 -10.05 6.67
N VAL A 104 7.41 -10.63 5.51
CA VAL A 104 6.81 -9.87 4.41
C VAL A 104 5.41 -9.39 4.80
N ARG A 105 4.57 -10.24 5.43
CA ARG A 105 3.25 -9.81 5.92
C ARG A 105 3.35 -8.72 6.99
N ALA A 106 4.32 -8.79 7.90
CA ALA A 106 4.57 -7.72 8.87
C ALA A 106 4.96 -6.41 8.17
N ALA A 107 5.83 -6.45 7.16
CA ALA A 107 6.20 -5.27 6.39
C ALA A 107 5.02 -4.70 5.57
N ILE A 108 4.16 -5.57 5.01
CA ILE A 108 2.92 -5.16 4.34
C ILE A 108 1.99 -4.42 5.32
N ALA A 109 1.80 -4.95 6.52
CA ALA A 109 0.97 -4.31 7.54
C ALA A 109 1.51 -2.92 7.93
N LEU A 110 2.84 -2.79 8.13
CA LEU A 110 3.47 -1.51 8.42
C LEU A 110 3.29 -0.49 7.28
N ALA A 111 3.46 -0.94 6.03
CA ALA A 111 3.27 -0.09 4.86
C ALA A 111 1.81 0.37 4.72
N TYR A 112 0.85 -0.53 4.95
CA TYR A 112 -0.58 -0.20 4.97
C TYR A 112 -0.92 0.83 6.05
N ILE A 113 -0.45 0.64 7.28
CA ILE A 113 -0.68 1.59 8.38
C ILE A 113 -0.14 2.97 8.02
N ALA A 114 1.07 3.03 7.46
CA ALA A 114 1.68 4.31 7.04
C ALA A 114 0.85 5.05 5.98
N VAL A 115 0.22 4.33 5.04
CA VAL A 115 -0.71 4.94 4.07
C VAL A 115 -1.97 5.44 4.78
N ARG A 116 -2.58 4.62 5.64
CA ARG A 116 -3.82 4.99 6.35
C ARG A 116 -3.63 6.19 7.27
N ASP A 117 -2.50 6.26 7.98
CA ASP A 117 -2.18 7.40 8.83
C ASP A 117 -1.95 8.68 8.00
N GLY A 118 -1.33 8.55 6.81
CA GLY A 118 -1.15 9.66 5.86
C GLY A 118 -2.48 10.17 5.29
N GLU A 119 -3.40 9.26 4.94
CA GLU A 119 -4.75 9.60 4.47
C GLU A 119 -5.61 10.25 5.57
N GLY A 120 -5.43 9.85 6.83
CA GLY A 120 -6.20 10.34 7.98
C GLY A 120 -5.73 11.69 8.55
N LEU A 121 -4.49 12.12 8.27
CA LEU A 121 -3.90 13.29 8.92
C LEU A 121 -3.43 14.41 7.97
N GLY A 122 -3.45 14.23 6.64
CA GLY A 122 -2.89 15.24 5.74
C GLY A 122 -1.41 15.56 6.06
N LEU A 123 -0.71 14.60 6.67
CA LEU A 123 0.67 14.76 7.13
C LEU A 123 1.64 14.28 6.05
N GLU A 124 2.51 15.19 5.64
CA GLU A 124 3.75 14.93 4.91
C GLU A 124 4.46 13.67 5.46
N PRO A 125 4.89 12.72 4.61
CA PRO A 125 5.40 11.43 5.04
C PRO A 125 6.75 11.59 5.75
N ARG A 126 6.69 11.71 7.08
CA ARG A 126 7.83 11.65 8.00
C ARG A 126 7.73 10.44 8.91
N LEU A 127 7.71 9.25 8.32
CA LEU A 127 8.10 8.05 9.04
C LEU A 127 9.30 7.42 8.36
N ARG A 128 10.49 7.86 8.80
CA ARG A 128 11.73 7.09 8.66
C ARG A 128 11.69 5.99 9.72
N LEU A 129 11.41 4.76 9.31
CA LEU A 129 11.86 3.59 10.05
C LEU A 129 13.10 3.05 9.33
N VAL A 130 14.22 3.14 10.07
CA VAL A 130 15.58 2.76 9.69
C VAL A 130 15.70 1.26 9.55
#